data_AF-A0A1A8ESD8-F1
#
_entry.id   AF-A0A1A8ESD8-F1
#
_cell.length_a   1.000
_cell.length_b   1.000
_cell.length_c   1.000
_cell.angle_alpha   90.00
_cell.angle_beta   90.00
_cell.angle_gamma   90.00
#
_symmetry.space_group_name_H-M   'P 1'
#
loop_
_entity.id
_entity.type
_entity.pdbx_description
1 polymer ?
#
loop_
_entity_poly.entity_id
_entity_poly.type
_entity_poly.pdbx_seq_one_letter_code
_entity_poly.pdbx_strand_id
1 'polypeptide(L)'
;IPESCANFVLNRSIKHYFLMDKGDFFVHFMDLTEEELKKPVDDIVPPRLEALLELALRMSTANTDPFKDDLKIDLMPHDVITQLLRVLAIETKQEKAIINAEPTDGVLSGLEAFSFDYIVKWPLSLIINRKALTRYQMLFRHMFYCKHVERLLCNVWIGSKDFKQYSLPSAKWFATAFALRQRMLNFVQNIQYYMMFEVMEPTWHVMENNLKMASNIDDVLCHHTSFLDNCLKDCMLTNPELLRIFSKLMSVCVMFTGCMQRFTQSMRLERLSQEQEMMDEPPTQSDQAESETKRPTTKFSSEHVDALQSNAGIEATISKFDSNFGLLLLDLLDKLSIYSTNDCEHSMISIIYRLDFNGFYTERLERMAVERNQKAAA
;
A
#
# COMPACT_ATOMS: atom_id res chain seq x y z
N ILE A 1 -19.93 -34.16 -11.04
CA ILE A 1 -20.74 -33.53 -9.96
C ILE A 1 -19.95 -33.43 -8.64
N PRO A 2 -19.22 -34.46 -8.16
CA PRO A 2 -18.35 -34.29 -6.97
C PRO A 2 -17.10 -33.44 -7.26
N GLU A 3 -16.45 -33.64 -8.40
CA GLU A 3 -15.25 -32.87 -8.82
C GLU A 3 -15.56 -31.39 -9.12
N SER A 4 -16.75 -31.09 -9.65
CA SER A 4 -17.20 -29.71 -9.88
C SER A 4 -17.38 -28.94 -8.57
N CYS A 5 -17.81 -29.61 -7.48
CA CYS A 5 -17.87 -28.98 -6.15
C CYS A 5 -16.46 -28.78 -5.56
N ALA A 6 -15.55 -29.73 -5.69
CA ALA A 6 -14.17 -29.59 -5.19
C ALA A 6 -13.40 -28.47 -5.90
N ASN A 7 -13.53 -28.36 -7.23
CA ASN A 7 -12.98 -27.26 -8.03
C ASN A 7 -13.49 -25.89 -7.54
N PHE A 8 -14.76 -25.83 -7.15
CA PHE A 8 -15.40 -24.59 -6.73
C PHE A 8 -14.97 -24.15 -5.32
N VAL A 9 -14.79 -25.10 -4.40
CA VAL A 9 -14.36 -24.80 -3.04
C VAL A 9 -12.88 -24.41 -3.00
N LEU A 10 -12.01 -25.08 -3.77
CA LEU A 10 -10.59 -24.68 -3.84
C LEU A 10 -10.41 -23.27 -4.42
N ASN A 11 -11.15 -22.94 -5.48
CA ASN A 11 -11.16 -21.60 -6.03
C ASN A 11 -11.60 -20.56 -4.98
N ARG A 12 -12.57 -20.89 -4.12
CA ARG A 12 -12.98 -20.01 -3.01
C ARG A 12 -11.87 -19.81 -1.98
N SER A 13 -11.13 -20.85 -1.60
CA SER A 13 -9.97 -20.72 -0.70
C SER A 13 -8.88 -19.83 -1.33
N ILE A 14 -8.59 -19.98 -2.63
CA ILE A 14 -7.65 -19.10 -3.34
C ILE A 14 -8.12 -17.64 -3.31
N LYS A 15 -9.41 -17.37 -3.54
CA LYS A 15 -9.97 -16.02 -3.43
C LYS A 15 -9.78 -15.45 -2.02
N HIS A 16 -10.03 -16.24 -0.97
CA HIS A 16 -9.89 -15.79 0.42
C HIS A 16 -8.50 -15.24 0.74
N TYR A 17 -7.44 -15.90 0.28
CA TYR A 17 -6.05 -15.53 0.61
C TYR A 17 -5.35 -14.69 -0.46
N PHE A 18 -5.47 -15.02 -1.75
CA PHE A 18 -4.76 -14.28 -2.81
C PHE A 18 -5.48 -13.01 -3.26
N LEU A 19 -6.82 -12.99 -3.19
CA LEU A 19 -7.63 -11.83 -3.56
C LEU A 19 -8.12 -11.03 -2.33
N MET A 20 -7.63 -11.38 -1.14
CA MET A 20 -7.86 -10.66 0.11
C MET A 20 -9.34 -10.51 0.55
N ASP A 21 -10.20 -11.46 0.17
CA ASP A 21 -11.63 -11.43 0.50
C ASP A 21 -11.91 -11.56 2.01
N LYS A 22 -11.07 -12.30 2.76
CA LYS A 22 -11.16 -12.41 4.23
C LYS A 22 -10.39 -11.29 4.92
N GLY A 23 -10.97 -10.09 4.94
CA GLY A 23 -10.32 -8.90 5.51
C GLY A 23 -9.94 -9.02 7.00
N ASP A 24 -10.69 -9.78 7.80
CA ASP A 24 -10.41 -10.02 9.22
C ASP A 24 -9.10 -10.79 9.43
N PHE A 25 -8.82 -11.78 8.58
CA PHE A 25 -7.55 -12.51 8.58
C PHE A 25 -6.37 -11.56 8.34
N PHE A 26 -6.48 -10.67 7.34
CA PHE A 26 -5.40 -9.75 7.01
C PHE A 26 -5.13 -8.72 8.09
N VAL A 27 -6.15 -8.24 8.80
CA VAL A 27 -5.97 -7.34 9.94
C VAL A 27 -5.10 -8.03 11.00
N HIS A 28 -5.49 -9.22 11.45
CA HIS A 28 -4.72 -9.98 12.44
C HIS A 28 -3.32 -10.34 11.96
N PHE A 29 -3.20 -10.84 10.72
CA PHE A 29 -1.94 -11.26 10.15
C PHE A 29 -0.95 -10.09 10.10
N MET A 30 -1.36 -8.96 9.51
CA MET A 30 -0.44 -7.84 9.34
C MET A 30 -0.14 -7.11 10.65
N ASP A 31 -0.97 -7.21 11.68
CA ASP A 31 -0.66 -6.73 13.03
C ASP A 31 0.40 -7.63 13.69
N LEU A 32 0.23 -8.95 13.60
CA LEU A 32 1.12 -9.94 14.21
C LEU A 32 2.52 -9.99 13.56
N THR A 33 2.59 -9.80 12.24
CA THR A 33 3.84 -9.91 11.47
C THR A 33 4.54 -8.57 11.26
N GLU A 34 3.97 -7.44 11.70
CA GLU A 34 4.48 -6.11 11.40
C GLU A 34 5.98 -5.93 11.72
N GLU A 35 6.39 -6.34 12.92
CA GLU A 35 7.77 -6.20 13.39
C GLU A 35 8.74 -7.17 12.71
N GLU A 36 8.25 -8.31 12.21
CA GLU A 36 9.08 -9.27 11.48
C GLU A 36 9.25 -8.84 10.02
N LEU A 37 8.17 -8.39 9.37
CA LEU A 37 8.21 -8.00 7.95
C LEU A 37 8.86 -6.62 7.71
N LYS A 38 9.03 -5.79 8.74
CA LYS A 38 9.83 -4.55 8.67
C LYS A 38 11.34 -4.81 8.48
N LYS A 39 11.81 -6.00 8.84
CA LYS A 39 13.23 -6.36 8.76
C LYS A 39 13.67 -6.54 7.30
N PRO A 40 14.98 -6.42 7.02
CA PRO A 40 15.61 -7.00 5.84
C PRO A 40 15.14 -8.43 5.59
N VAL A 41 14.92 -8.80 4.32
CA VAL A 41 14.50 -10.17 3.95
C VAL A 41 15.46 -11.24 4.48
N ASP A 42 16.76 -10.95 4.52
CA ASP A 42 17.79 -11.88 5.00
C ASP A 42 17.76 -12.10 6.52
N ASP A 43 17.18 -11.16 7.28
CA ASP A 43 17.09 -11.21 8.74
C ASP A 43 15.78 -11.87 9.24
N ILE A 44 14.89 -12.22 8.32
CA ILE A 44 13.59 -12.82 8.64
C ILE A 44 13.75 -14.30 8.92
N VAL A 45 13.11 -14.78 9.99
CA VAL A 45 13.11 -16.19 10.36
C VAL A 45 11.85 -16.87 9.81
N PRO A 46 11.92 -17.70 8.74
CA PRO A 46 10.73 -18.26 8.10
C PRO A 46 9.84 -19.11 9.03
N PRO A 47 10.39 -19.97 9.92
CA PRO A 47 9.56 -20.69 10.90
C PRO A 47 8.75 -19.79 11.83
N ARG A 48 9.28 -18.59 12.15
CA ARG A 48 8.56 -17.61 12.97
C ARG A 48 7.38 -17.02 12.20
N LEU A 49 7.58 -16.64 10.94
CA LEU A 49 6.50 -16.14 10.10
C LEU A 49 5.41 -17.19 9.91
N GLU A 50 5.76 -18.45 9.69
CA GLU A 50 4.78 -19.54 9.52
C GLU A 50 3.95 -19.73 10.81
N ALA A 51 4.59 -19.68 11.99
CA ALA A 51 3.88 -19.75 13.27
C ALA A 51 2.92 -18.55 13.47
N LEU A 52 3.30 -17.35 13.03
CA LEU A 52 2.44 -16.17 13.08
C LEU A 52 1.26 -16.27 12.09
N LEU A 53 1.48 -16.86 10.91
CA LEU A 53 0.42 -17.17 9.95
C LEU A 53 -0.60 -18.15 10.54
N GLU A 54 -0.14 -19.26 11.12
CA GLU A 54 -1.03 -20.23 11.76
C GLU A 54 -1.85 -19.58 12.89
N LEU A 55 -1.24 -18.72 13.69
CA LEU A 55 -1.93 -17.98 14.75
C LEU A 55 -3.00 -17.05 14.16
N ALA A 56 -2.67 -16.28 13.13
CA ALA A 56 -3.61 -15.38 12.46
C ALA A 56 -4.80 -16.13 11.84
N LEU A 57 -4.56 -17.28 11.19
CA LEU A 57 -5.60 -18.13 10.64
C LEU A 57 -6.56 -18.65 11.72
N ARG A 58 -6.05 -19.05 12.89
CA ARG A 58 -6.86 -19.55 14.02
C ARG A 58 -7.70 -18.46 14.67
N MET A 59 -7.21 -17.22 14.70
CA MET A 59 -7.93 -16.07 15.27
C MET A 59 -9.03 -15.54 14.34
N SER A 60 -8.94 -15.81 13.05
CA SER A 60 -9.87 -15.33 12.03
C SER A 60 -11.04 -16.28 11.77
N THR A 61 -12.09 -15.74 11.16
CA THR A 61 -13.17 -16.52 10.54
C THR A 61 -12.68 -17.46 9.43
N ALA A 62 -11.48 -17.22 8.87
CA ALA A 62 -10.80 -18.12 7.94
C ALA A 62 -10.49 -19.50 8.53
N ASN A 63 -10.53 -19.67 9.86
CA ASN A 63 -10.37 -20.98 10.50
C ASN A 63 -11.44 -22.01 10.07
N THR A 64 -12.57 -21.56 9.52
CA THR A 64 -13.63 -22.43 8.99
C THR A 64 -13.31 -23.03 7.62
N ASP A 65 -12.28 -22.53 6.93
CA ASP A 65 -11.86 -23.05 5.63
C ASP A 65 -11.22 -24.45 5.79
N PRO A 66 -11.75 -25.48 5.10
CA PRO A 66 -11.18 -26.83 5.12
C PRO A 66 -9.77 -26.92 4.54
N PHE A 67 -9.39 -26.00 3.65
CA PHE A 67 -8.12 -26.02 2.92
C PHE A 67 -7.13 -24.94 3.40
N LYS A 68 -7.32 -24.42 4.62
CA LYS A 68 -6.43 -23.40 5.20
C LYS A 68 -4.99 -23.88 5.41
N ASP A 69 -4.80 -25.18 5.65
CA ASP A 69 -3.48 -25.76 5.97
C ASP A 69 -2.58 -25.84 4.72
N ASP A 70 -3.16 -25.73 3.52
CA ASP A 70 -2.44 -25.72 2.25
C ASP A 70 -1.81 -24.34 1.95
N LEU A 71 -2.14 -23.30 2.73
CA LEU A 71 -1.52 -21.98 2.64
C LEU A 71 -0.11 -22.00 3.26
N LYS A 72 0.87 -21.45 2.54
CA LYS A 72 2.27 -21.38 2.96
C LYS A 72 2.82 -19.97 2.76
N ILE A 73 3.86 -19.61 3.48
CA ILE A 73 4.62 -18.38 3.23
C ILE A 73 5.74 -18.63 2.24
N ASP A 74 5.90 -17.71 1.31
CA ASP A 74 7.04 -17.66 0.39
C ASP A 74 7.68 -16.26 0.43
N LEU A 75 9.01 -16.20 0.38
CA LEU A 75 9.76 -14.95 0.36
C LEU A 75 10.39 -14.81 -1.03
N MET A 76 9.84 -13.88 -1.81
CA MET A 76 10.24 -13.67 -3.19
C MET A 76 11.61 -12.97 -3.25
N PRO A 77 12.50 -13.37 -4.16
CA PRO A 77 13.84 -12.78 -4.28
C PRO A 77 13.85 -11.34 -4.83
N HIS A 78 12.71 -10.88 -5.35
CA HIS A 78 12.56 -9.61 -6.04
C HIS A 78 11.24 -8.95 -5.62
N ASP A 79 11.19 -7.62 -5.61
CA ASP A 79 9.93 -6.88 -5.44
C ASP A 79 8.92 -7.18 -6.57
N VAL A 80 7.68 -6.72 -6.42
CA VAL A 80 6.60 -7.00 -7.39
C VAL A 80 6.94 -6.45 -8.78
N ILE A 81 7.56 -5.27 -8.83
CA ILE A 81 7.86 -4.57 -10.08
C ILE A 81 8.93 -5.32 -10.85
N THR A 82 10.02 -5.69 -10.20
CA THR A 82 11.13 -6.45 -10.80
C THR A 82 10.66 -7.85 -11.20
N GLN A 83 9.84 -8.51 -10.36
CA GLN A 83 9.21 -9.78 -10.74
C GLN A 83 8.40 -9.62 -12.03
N LEU A 84 7.59 -8.57 -12.12
CA LEU A 84 6.72 -8.33 -13.26
C LEU A 84 7.50 -7.97 -14.53
N LEU A 85 8.47 -7.06 -14.43
CA LEU A 85 9.35 -6.70 -15.53
C LEU A 85 10.09 -7.91 -16.08
N ARG A 86 10.56 -8.82 -15.22
CA ARG A 86 11.17 -10.08 -15.65
C ARG A 86 10.20 -10.98 -16.37
N VAL A 87 8.95 -11.10 -15.90
CA VAL A 87 7.94 -11.91 -16.58
C VAL A 87 7.54 -11.33 -17.94
N LEU A 88 7.34 -10.01 -18.04
CA LEU A 88 7.08 -9.34 -19.32
C LEU A 88 8.29 -9.40 -20.29
N ALA A 89 9.52 -9.43 -19.75
CA ALA A 89 10.72 -9.57 -20.54
C ALA A 89 10.84 -10.96 -21.18
N ILE A 90 10.31 -12.03 -20.56
CA ILE A 90 10.31 -13.38 -21.13
C ILE A 90 9.48 -13.45 -22.42
N GLU A 91 8.44 -12.62 -22.53
CA GLU A 91 7.53 -12.61 -23.69
C GLU A 91 7.99 -11.67 -24.81
N THR A 92 9.03 -10.85 -24.60
CA THR A 92 9.48 -9.83 -25.56
C THR A 92 10.97 -9.94 -25.88
N LYS A 93 11.38 -9.59 -27.11
CA LYS A 93 12.81 -9.52 -27.51
C LYS A 93 13.63 -8.43 -26.77
N GLN A 94 13.08 -7.86 -25.68
CA GLN A 94 13.68 -6.80 -24.85
C GLN A 94 14.39 -7.34 -23.59
N GLU A 95 14.58 -8.66 -23.48
CA GLU A 95 15.34 -9.36 -22.42
C GLU A 95 16.61 -8.61 -21.96
N LYS A 96 17.42 -8.12 -22.91
CA LYS A 96 18.77 -7.61 -22.61
C LYS A 96 18.80 -6.27 -21.86
N ALA A 97 17.73 -5.49 -21.84
CA ALA A 97 17.71 -4.21 -21.12
C ALA A 97 17.18 -4.36 -19.68
N ILE A 98 16.29 -5.32 -19.44
CA ILE A 98 15.63 -5.55 -18.14
C ILE A 98 16.42 -6.56 -17.28
N ILE A 99 17.04 -7.57 -17.91
CA ILE A 99 17.93 -8.52 -17.19
C ILE A 99 19.20 -7.81 -16.69
N ASN A 100 19.66 -6.78 -17.41
CA ASN A 100 20.83 -5.97 -17.05
C ASN A 100 20.46 -4.75 -16.18
N ALA A 101 19.20 -4.58 -15.78
CA ALA A 101 18.89 -3.68 -14.68
C ALA A 101 19.55 -4.30 -13.44
N GLU A 102 20.61 -3.66 -12.96
CA GLU A 102 21.28 -4.05 -11.72
C GLU A 102 20.21 -4.34 -10.65
N PRO A 103 20.33 -5.44 -9.89
CA PRO A 103 19.47 -5.63 -8.74
C PRO A 103 19.52 -4.33 -7.97
N THR A 104 18.36 -3.73 -7.71
CA THR A 104 18.32 -2.48 -6.96
C THR A 104 19.06 -2.77 -5.66
N ASP A 105 20.22 -2.14 -5.45
CA ASP A 105 21.18 -2.34 -4.35
C ASP A 105 20.58 -2.04 -2.95
N GLY A 106 19.25 -1.94 -2.87
CA GLY A 106 18.49 -1.83 -1.65
C GLY A 106 18.19 -3.20 -1.07
N VAL A 107 18.52 -3.37 0.20
CA VAL A 107 18.05 -4.48 1.02
C VAL A 107 16.53 -4.55 0.94
N LEU A 108 16.00 -5.57 0.26
CA LEU A 108 14.56 -5.78 0.11
C LEU A 108 13.95 -6.00 1.50
N SER A 109 12.91 -5.23 1.83
CA SER A 109 12.20 -5.45 3.10
C SER A 109 11.36 -6.73 3.04
N GLY A 110 11.10 -7.34 4.19
CA GLY A 110 10.16 -8.46 4.30
C GLY A 110 8.81 -8.17 3.68
N LEU A 111 8.28 -6.97 3.91
CA LEU A 111 7.02 -6.47 3.35
C LEU A 111 7.00 -6.51 1.83
N GLU A 112 8.09 -6.12 1.19
CA GLU A 112 8.20 -6.14 -0.27
C GLU A 112 8.43 -7.55 -0.80
N ALA A 113 9.18 -8.39 -0.08
CA ALA A 113 9.47 -9.78 -0.46
C ALA A 113 8.29 -10.74 -0.25
N PHE A 114 7.41 -10.45 0.71
CA PHE A 114 6.39 -11.37 1.19
C PHE A 114 5.41 -11.81 0.09
N SER A 115 5.11 -13.10 0.05
CA SER A 115 4.05 -13.70 -0.76
C SER A 115 3.44 -14.92 -0.08
N PHE A 116 2.26 -15.32 -0.54
CA PHE A 116 1.70 -16.62 -0.19
C PHE A 116 2.01 -17.63 -1.29
N ASP A 117 2.23 -18.88 -0.89
CA ASP A 117 2.19 -20.04 -1.77
C ASP A 117 1.03 -20.96 -1.35
N TYR A 118 0.63 -21.85 -2.24
CA TYR A 118 -0.53 -22.70 -2.03
C TYR A 118 -0.30 -24.11 -2.55
N ILE A 119 -0.44 -25.10 -1.66
CA ILE A 119 -0.22 -26.50 -1.99
C ILE A 119 -1.44 -27.05 -2.71
N VAL A 120 -1.37 -27.16 -4.04
CA VAL A 120 -2.43 -27.75 -4.86
C VAL A 120 -2.10 -29.21 -5.17
N LYS A 121 -2.94 -30.13 -4.68
CA LYS A 121 -2.82 -31.57 -4.95
C LYS A 121 -3.40 -31.93 -6.31
N TRP A 122 -2.88 -33.00 -6.91
CA TRP A 122 -3.50 -33.61 -8.08
C TRP A 122 -4.94 -34.07 -7.74
N PRO A 123 -5.94 -33.89 -8.63
CA PRO A 123 -5.84 -33.42 -10.03
C PRO A 123 -5.94 -31.90 -10.21
N LEU A 124 -6.22 -31.13 -9.15
CA LEU A 124 -6.49 -29.69 -9.23
C LEU A 124 -5.29 -28.87 -9.71
N SER A 125 -4.08 -29.42 -9.55
CA SER A 125 -2.83 -28.85 -10.04
C SER A 125 -2.77 -28.70 -11.57
N LEU A 126 -3.66 -29.37 -12.31
CA LEU A 126 -3.81 -29.18 -13.75
C LEU A 126 -4.39 -27.80 -14.09
N ILE A 127 -5.32 -27.31 -13.26
CA ILE A 127 -5.97 -25.99 -13.43
C ILE A 127 -5.16 -24.91 -12.72
N ILE A 128 -4.92 -25.08 -11.43
CA ILE A 128 -4.13 -24.16 -10.62
C ILE A 128 -2.67 -24.66 -10.64
N ASN A 129 -2.05 -24.46 -11.80
CA ASN A 129 -0.65 -24.78 -12.01
C ASN A 129 0.26 -23.65 -11.49
N ARG A 130 1.58 -23.85 -11.53
CA ARG A 130 2.54 -22.83 -11.08
C ARG A 130 2.41 -21.51 -11.85
N LYS A 131 2.05 -21.54 -13.15
CA LYS A 131 1.84 -20.33 -13.95
C LYS A 131 0.67 -19.50 -13.41
N ALA A 132 -0.46 -20.15 -13.12
CA ALA A 132 -1.61 -19.50 -12.50
C ALA A 132 -1.27 -18.97 -11.10
N LEU A 133 -0.58 -19.76 -10.29
CA LEU A 133 -0.22 -19.36 -8.94
C LEU A 133 0.71 -18.15 -8.91
N THR A 134 1.70 -18.08 -9.81
CA THR A 134 2.55 -16.88 -9.97
C THR A 134 1.72 -15.62 -10.29
N ARG A 135 0.67 -15.74 -11.10
CA ARG A 135 -0.22 -14.61 -11.42
C ARG A 135 -1.06 -14.18 -10.22
N TYR A 136 -1.59 -15.14 -9.46
CA TYR A 136 -2.26 -14.85 -8.19
C TYR A 136 -1.32 -14.20 -7.18
N GLN A 137 -0.07 -14.67 -7.08
CA GLN A 137 0.95 -14.05 -6.23
C GLN A 137 1.22 -12.60 -6.62
N MET A 138 1.31 -12.28 -7.92
CA MET A 138 1.49 -10.90 -8.37
C MET A 138 0.33 -9.99 -7.96
N LEU A 139 -0.92 -10.44 -8.17
CA LEU A 139 -2.11 -9.71 -7.74
C LEU A 139 -2.11 -9.50 -6.22
N PHE A 140 -1.86 -10.58 -5.47
CA PHE A 140 -1.79 -10.56 -4.02
C PHE A 140 -0.77 -9.54 -3.52
N ARG A 141 0.48 -9.62 -3.99
CA ARG A 141 1.56 -8.76 -3.53
C ARG A 141 1.28 -7.29 -3.84
N HIS A 142 0.69 -7.00 -5.00
CA HIS A 142 0.30 -5.65 -5.36
C HIS A 142 -0.74 -5.06 -4.40
N MET A 143 -1.81 -5.81 -4.09
CA MET A 143 -2.83 -5.38 -3.14
C MET A 143 -2.31 -5.31 -1.70
N PHE A 144 -1.52 -6.29 -1.29
CA PHE A 144 -0.93 -6.37 0.04
C PHE A 144 -0.07 -5.15 0.34
N TYR A 145 0.74 -4.72 -0.63
CA TYR A 145 1.53 -3.49 -0.50
C TYR A 145 0.65 -2.24 -0.40
N CYS A 146 -0.43 -2.16 -1.18
CA CYS A 146 -1.41 -1.09 -1.06
C CYS A 146 -2.03 -1.04 0.35
N LYS A 147 -2.38 -2.21 0.90
CA LYS A 147 -2.94 -2.33 2.25
C LYS A 147 -1.95 -1.91 3.32
N HIS A 148 -0.68 -2.26 3.14
CA HIS A 148 0.39 -1.86 4.05
C HIS A 148 0.55 -0.33 4.10
N VAL A 149 0.65 0.34 2.94
CA VAL A 149 0.81 1.79 2.89
C VAL A 149 -0.40 2.53 3.45
N GLU A 150 -1.61 2.02 3.22
CA GLU A 150 -2.83 2.55 3.87
C GLU A 150 -2.70 2.49 5.40
N ARG A 151 -2.30 1.34 5.96
CA ARG A 151 -2.09 1.19 7.42
C ARG A 151 -1.05 2.17 7.94
N LEU A 152 0.08 2.37 7.24
CA LEU A 152 1.09 3.36 7.62
C LEU A 152 0.51 4.79 7.68
N LEU A 153 -0.27 5.18 6.66
CA LEU A 153 -0.91 6.51 6.60
C LEU A 153 -1.96 6.71 7.71
N CYS A 154 -2.64 5.64 8.12
CA CYS A 154 -3.54 5.63 9.27
C CYS A 154 -2.77 5.72 10.60
N ASN A 155 -1.64 5.02 10.74
CA ASN A 155 -0.82 5.03 11.95
C ASN A 155 -0.23 6.43 12.23
N VAL A 156 0.14 7.19 11.20
CA VAL A 156 0.54 8.60 11.35
C VAL A 156 -0.56 9.43 12.01
N TRP A 157 -1.83 9.21 11.66
CA TRP A 157 -2.95 9.91 12.29
C TRP A 157 -3.10 9.54 13.76
N ILE A 158 -3.00 8.25 14.11
CA ILE A 158 -3.12 7.77 15.49
C ILE A 158 -2.01 8.34 16.36
N GLY A 159 -0.75 8.17 15.94
CA GLY A 159 0.42 8.67 16.69
C GLY A 159 0.42 10.18 16.87
N SER A 160 -0.35 10.90 16.04
CA SER A 160 -0.46 12.35 16.14
C SER A 160 -1.63 12.86 16.98
N LYS A 161 -2.57 11.99 17.40
CA LYS A 161 -3.68 12.39 18.27
C LYS A 161 -3.19 12.89 19.64
N ASP A 162 -2.09 12.31 20.12
CA ASP A 162 -1.45 12.70 21.38
C ASP A 162 -0.96 14.15 21.36
N PHE A 163 -0.70 14.73 20.17
CA PHE A 163 -0.30 16.14 20.03
C PHE A 163 -1.46 17.12 20.13
N LYS A 164 -2.69 16.74 19.75
CA LYS A 164 -3.84 17.67 19.78
C LYS A 164 -4.25 18.07 21.19
N GLN A 165 -3.86 17.30 22.21
CA GLN A 165 -4.12 17.62 23.61
C GLN A 165 -3.21 18.72 24.17
N TYR A 166 -2.15 19.10 23.45
CA TYR A 166 -1.18 20.08 23.94
C TYR A 166 -1.08 21.26 22.95
N SER A 167 -1.35 22.45 23.46
CA SER A 167 -1.37 23.71 22.70
C SER A 167 0.04 24.06 22.21
N LEU A 168 0.42 23.60 21.01
CA LEU A 168 1.64 24.03 20.33
C LEU A 168 1.31 25.08 19.24
N PRO A 169 2.09 26.18 19.10
CA PRO A 169 1.81 27.29 18.18
C PRO A 169 2.03 27.03 16.68
N SER A 170 2.42 25.82 16.25
CA SER A 170 2.87 25.57 14.87
C SER A 170 1.77 24.99 13.96
N ALA A 171 0.60 25.62 13.96
CA ALA A 171 -0.63 25.10 13.37
C ALA A 171 -0.61 24.93 11.83
N LYS A 172 0.22 25.70 11.11
CA LYS A 172 0.14 25.78 9.65
C LYS A 172 0.80 24.59 8.94
N TRP A 173 2.08 24.32 9.19
CA TRP A 173 2.77 23.20 8.53
C TRP A 173 2.14 21.85 8.92
N PHE A 174 1.66 21.73 10.17
CA PHE A 174 0.96 20.55 10.64
C PHE A 174 -0.35 20.36 9.87
N ALA A 175 -1.16 21.41 9.71
CA ALA A 175 -2.36 21.35 8.87
C ALA A 175 -2.03 20.93 7.43
N THR A 176 -0.97 21.49 6.83
CA THR A 176 -0.51 21.13 5.47
C THR A 176 -0.09 19.65 5.40
N ALA A 177 0.64 19.14 6.38
CA ALA A 177 1.04 17.74 6.44
C ALA A 177 -0.18 16.79 6.55
N PHE A 178 -1.20 17.16 7.33
CA PHE A 178 -2.42 16.36 7.45
C PHE A 178 -3.31 16.42 6.21
N ALA A 179 -3.33 17.57 5.51
CA ALA A 179 -3.98 17.68 4.21
C ALA A 179 -3.29 16.79 3.18
N LEU A 180 -1.95 16.78 3.14
CA LEU A 180 -1.17 15.88 2.28
C LEU A 180 -1.42 14.41 2.62
N ARG A 181 -1.36 14.03 3.90
CA ARG A 181 -1.68 12.68 4.38
C ARG A 181 -3.07 12.25 3.92
N GLN A 182 -4.07 13.14 4.02
CA GLN A 182 -5.43 12.83 3.60
C GLN A 182 -5.53 12.61 2.08
N ARG A 183 -4.80 13.40 1.27
CA ARG A 183 -4.73 13.19 -0.19
C ARG A 183 -4.07 11.87 -0.54
N MET A 184 -2.95 11.52 0.10
CA MET A 184 -2.27 10.23 -0.06
C MET A 184 -3.18 9.07 0.33
N LEU A 185 -3.86 9.17 1.49
CA LEU A 185 -4.77 8.13 1.97
C LEU A 185 -5.96 7.94 1.01
N ASN A 186 -6.58 9.04 0.57
CA ASN A 186 -7.69 8.99 -0.38
C ASN A 186 -7.25 8.33 -1.71
N PHE A 187 -6.06 8.66 -2.20
CA PHE A 187 -5.49 8.01 -3.38
C PHE A 187 -5.39 6.48 -3.18
N VAL A 188 -4.69 6.03 -2.12
CA VAL A 188 -4.46 4.59 -1.88
C VAL A 188 -5.79 3.84 -1.67
N GLN A 189 -6.74 4.43 -0.93
CA GLN A 189 -8.04 3.81 -0.67
C GLN A 189 -8.90 3.68 -1.94
N ASN A 190 -8.90 4.70 -2.81
CA ASN A 190 -9.63 4.62 -4.08
C ASN A 190 -9.00 3.60 -5.04
N ILE A 191 -7.68 3.48 -5.07
CA ILE A 191 -6.99 2.43 -5.83
C ILE A 191 -7.37 1.03 -5.31
N GLN A 192 -7.32 0.81 -3.99
CA GLN A 192 -7.73 -0.47 -3.40
C GLN A 192 -9.19 -0.78 -3.73
N TYR A 193 -10.09 0.21 -3.59
CA TYR A 193 -11.50 0.04 -3.90
C TYR A 193 -11.70 -0.38 -5.35
N TYR A 194 -11.05 0.31 -6.30
CA TYR A 194 -11.11 -0.01 -7.72
C TYR A 194 -10.68 -1.47 -7.98
N MET A 195 -9.50 -1.86 -7.48
CA MET A 195 -8.98 -3.22 -7.68
C MET A 195 -9.93 -4.28 -7.10
N MET A 196 -10.47 -4.07 -5.90
CA MET A 196 -11.33 -5.06 -5.25
C MET A 196 -12.74 -5.13 -5.85
N PHE A 197 -13.42 -3.98 -5.99
CA PHE A 197 -14.85 -3.93 -6.29
C PHE A 197 -15.19 -3.68 -7.75
N GLU A 198 -14.30 -3.06 -8.53
CA GLU A 198 -14.55 -2.80 -9.96
C GLU A 198 -13.82 -3.78 -10.86
N VAL A 199 -12.69 -4.33 -10.42
CA VAL A 199 -11.92 -5.32 -11.18
C VAL A 199 -12.17 -6.73 -10.67
N MET A 200 -11.77 -7.07 -9.44
CA MET A 200 -11.73 -8.46 -8.98
C MET A 200 -13.12 -9.06 -8.74
N GLU A 201 -14.00 -8.40 -8.00
CA GLU A 201 -15.32 -8.97 -7.69
C GLU A 201 -16.18 -9.20 -8.94
N PRO A 202 -16.27 -8.25 -9.90
CA PRO A 202 -17.04 -8.47 -11.12
C PRO A 202 -16.46 -9.56 -12.01
N THR A 203 -15.14 -9.56 -12.21
CA THR A 203 -14.46 -10.60 -13.03
C THR A 203 -14.56 -11.98 -12.39
N TRP A 204 -14.47 -12.06 -11.05
CA TRP A 204 -14.71 -13.29 -10.30
C TRP A 204 -16.12 -13.82 -10.53
N HIS A 205 -17.14 -12.97 -10.44
CA HIS A 205 -18.53 -13.36 -10.65
C HIS A 205 -18.78 -13.87 -12.08
N VAL A 206 -18.17 -13.24 -13.09
CA VAL A 206 -18.21 -13.72 -14.48
C VAL A 206 -17.57 -15.11 -14.60
N MET A 207 -16.37 -15.29 -14.02
CA MET A 207 -15.71 -16.59 -14.01
C MET A 207 -16.56 -17.64 -13.30
N GLU A 208 -17.13 -17.33 -12.13
CA GLU A 208 -17.93 -18.26 -11.35
C GLU A 208 -19.14 -18.76 -12.15
N ASN A 209 -19.78 -17.90 -12.93
CA ASN A 209 -20.91 -18.27 -13.79
C ASN A 209 -20.48 -19.07 -15.02
N ASN A 210 -19.39 -18.68 -15.67
CA ASN A 210 -18.84 -19.41 -16.80
C ASN A 210 -18.39 -20.83 -16.40
N LEU A 211 -17.78 -20.99 -15.22
CA LEU A 211 -17.38 -22.29 -14.68
C LEU A 211 -18.57 -23.21 -14.37
N LYS A 212 -19.74 -22.66 -14.02
CA LYS A 212 -20.97 -23.47 -13.85
C LYS A 212 -21.50 -24.00 -15.19
N MET A 213 -21.20 -23.31 -16.29
CA MET A 213 -21.65 -23.65 -17.65
C MET A 213 -20.60 -24.43 -18.46
N ALA A 214 -19.37 -24.54 -17.96
CA ALA A 214 -18.26 -25.19 -18.64
C ALA A 214 -18.56 -26.69 -18.88
N SER A 215 -18.30 -27.16 -20.10
CA SER A 215 -18.63 -28.52 -20.52
C SER A 215 -17.46 -29.50 -20.36
N ASN A 216 -16.23 -29.00 -20.40
CA ASN A 216 -15.01 -29.79 -20.37
C ASN A 216 -13.89 -29.06 -19.59
N ILE A 217 -12.76 -29.74 -19.41
CA ILE A 217 -11.61 -29.20 -18.66
C ILE A 217 -10.91 -28.04 -19.36
N ASP A 218 -10.91 -28.02 -20.70
CA ASP A 218 -10.31 -26.95 -21.48
C ASP A 218 -11.11 -25.65 -21.36
N ASP A 219 -12.45 -25.73 -21.29
CA ASP A 219 -13.33 -24.60 -21.00
C ASP A 219 -12.99 -24.01 -19.61
N VAL A 220 -12.82 -24.87 -18.60
CA VAL A 220 -12.45 -24.45 -17.24
C VAL A 220 -11.10 -23.72 -17.24
N LEU A 221 -10.10 -24.29 -17.92
CA LEU A 221 -8.77 -23.69 -18.05
C LEU A 221 -8.83 -22.33 -18.77
N CYS A 222 -9.62 -22.24 -19.83
CA CYS A 222 -9.82 -21.02 -20.61
C CYS A 222 -10.45 -19.91 -19.77
N HIS A 223 -11.56 -20.21 -19.09
CA HIS A 223 -12.27 -19.22 -18.25
C HIS A 223 -11.41 -18.75 -17.08
N HIS A 224 -10.69 -19.66 -16.42
CA HIS A 224 -9.80 -19.31 -15.31
C HIS A 224 -8.60 -18.48 -15.78
N THR A 225 -8.02 -18.79 -16.94
CA THR A 225 -6.92 -18.01 -17.51
C THR A 225 -7.39 -16.61 -17.91
N SER A 226 -8.55 -16.51 -18.56
CA SER A 226 -9.15 -15.22 -18.93
C SER A 226 -9.45 -14.36 -17.71
N PHE A 227 -9.92 -14.94 -16.61
CA PHE A 227 -10.10 -14.23 -15.34
C PHE A 227 -8.78 -13.60 -14.85
N LEU A 228 -7.72 -14.41 -14.75
CA LEU A 228 -6.41 -13.94 -14.28
C LEU A 228 -5.81 -12.85 -15.18
N ASP A 229 -5.87 -13.05 -16.50
CA ASP A 229 -5.31 -12.11 -17.46
C ASP A 229 -6.08 -10.76 -17.42
N ASN A 230 -7.41 -10.79 -17.29
CA ASN A 230 -8.21 -9.58 -17.09
C ASN A 230 -7.86 -8.86 -15.78
N CYS A 231 -7.77 -9.59 -14.66
CA CYS A 231 -7.39 -8.98 -13.39
C CYS A 231 -6.00 -8.34 -13.41
N LEU A 232 -5.00 -9.00 -14.00
CA LEU A 232 -3.64 -8.45 -14.10
C LEU A 232 -3.63 -7.17 -14.93
N LYS A 233 -4.35 -7.19 -16.05
CA LYS A 233 -4.44 -6.06 -16.96
C LYS A 233 -5.14 -4.86 -16.34
N ASP A 234 -6.35 -5.04 -15.84
CA ASP A 234 -7.16 -3.97 -15.27
C ASP A 234 -6.56 -3.45 -13.94
N CYS A 235 -5.74 -4.22 -13.22
CA CYS A 235 -4.98 -3.75 -12.07
C CYS A 235 -3.66 -3.02 -12.42
N MET A 236 -3.47 -2.56 -13.66
CA MET A 236 -2.26 -1.85 -14.12
C MET A 236 -0.96 -2.68 -14.09
N LEU A 237 -1.05 -4.00 -13.88
CA LEU A 237 0.14 -4.85 -13.76
C LEU A 237 0.74 -5.19 -15.13
N THR A 238 -0.01 -5.14 -16.22
CA THR A 238 0.55 -5.41 -17.56
C THR A 238 1.30 -4.22 -18.17
N ASN A 239 1.17 -3.02 -17.60
CA ASN A 239 1.78 -1.80 -18.13
C ASN A 239 2.96 -1.33 -17.25
N PRO A 240 4.22 -1.49 -17.72
CA PRO A 240 5.40 -1.17 -16.92
C PRO A 240 5.56 0.34 -16.66
N GLU A 241 5.03 1.21 -17.54
CA GLU A 241 5.09 2.66 -17.34
C GLU A 241 4.17 3.09 -16.20
N LEU A 242 2.91 2.64 -16.22
CA LEU A 242 1.93 2.91 -15.15
C LEU A 242 2.42 2.36 -13.82
N LEU A 243 2.89 1.11 -13.79
CA LEU A 243 3.38 0.46 -12.58
C LEU A 243 4.58 1.20 -11.96
N ARG A 244 5.47 1.75 -12.79
CA ARG A 244 6.62 2.54 -12.32
C ARG A 244 6.18 3.86 -11.68
N ILE A 245 5.20 4.55 -12.25
CA ILE A 245 4.64 5.78 -11.66
C ILE A 245 3.93 5.45 -10.34
N PHE A 246 3.12 4.39 -10.34
CA PHE A 246 2.44 3.89 -9.14
C PHE A 246 3.43 3.57 -8.01
N SER A 247 4.51 2.85 -8.33
CA SER A 247 5.57 2.54 -7.36
C SER A 247 6.19 3.78 -6.73
N LYS A 248 6.52 4.79 -7.55
CA LYS A 248 7.06 6.06 -7.06
C LYS A 248 6.06 6.77 -6.14
N LEU A 249 4.76 6.77 -6.47
CA LEU A 249 3.72 7.32 -5.59
C LEU A 249 3.71 6.62 -4.24
N MET A 250 3.72 5.29 -4.22
CA MET A 250 3.74 4.51 -2.98
C MET A 250 5.01 4.75 -2.17
N SER A 251 6.18 4.83 -2.82
CA SER A 251 7.46 5.16 -2.18
C SER A 251 7.41 6.56 -1.53
N VAL A 252 6.82 7.56 -2.20
CA VAL A 252 6.61 8.89 -1.62
C VAL A 252 5.70 8.84 -0.39
N CYS A 253 4.63 8.04 -0.42
CA CYS A 253 3.77 7.83 0.76
C CYS A 253 4.55 7.22 1.93
N VAL A 254 5.38 6.19 1.69
CA VAL A 254 6.19 5.53 2.73
C VAL A 254 7.27 6.47 3.29
N MET A 255 7.97 7.22 2.43
CA MET A 255 8.95 8.21 2.88
C MET A 255 8.30 9.30 3.73
N PHE A 256 7.11 9.77 3.32
CA PHE A 256 6.33 10.74 4.09
C PHE A 256 5.93 10.18 5.47
N THR A 257 5.42 8.95 5.55
CA THR A 257 5.02 8.36 6.83
C THR A 257 6.22 8.15 7.75
N GLY A 258 7.36 7.69 7.23
CA GLY A 258 8.61 7.57 7.98
C GLY A 258 9.13 8.91 8.50
N CYS A 259 9.05 9.97 7.70
CA CYS A 259 9.39 11.34 8.13
C CYS A 259 8.47 11.81 9.28
N MET A 260 7.16 11.62 9.14
CA MET A 260 6.18 11.99 10.16
C MET A 260 6.34 11.19 11.46
N GLN A 261 6.69 9.91 11.38
CA GLN A 261 6.96 9.07 12.54
C GLN A 261 8.22 9.51 13.30
N ARG A 262 9.32 9.80 12.60
CA ARG A 262 10.55 10.32 13.22
C ARG A 262 10.29 11.64 13.94
N PHE A 263 9.54 12.53 13.31
CA PHE A 263 9.13 13.80 13.92
C PHE A 263 8.28 13.58 15.19
N THR A 264 7.30 12.67 15.10
CA THR A 264 6.45 12.31 16.24
C THR A 264 7.29 11.76 17.40
N GLN A 265 8.31 10.96 17.10
CA GLN A 265 9.19 10.35 18.10
C GLN A 265 10.16 11.34 18.75
N SER A 266 10.77 12.25 17.98
CA SER A 266 11.68 13.27 18.51
C SER A 266 10.97 14.20 19.49
N MET A 267 9.79 14.68 19.10
CA MET A 267 8.94 15.52 19.95
C MET A 267 8.53 14.80 21.24
N ARG A 268 8.26 13.49 21.17
CA ARG A 268 7.91 12.69 22.35
C ARG A 268 9.10 12.52 23.30
N LEU A 269 10.31 12.36 22.78
CA LEU A 269 11.52 12.18 23.58
C LEU A 269 11.90 13.47 24.32
N GLU A 270 11.87 14.62 23.64
CA GLU A 270 12.12 15.92 24.26
C GLU A 270 11.16 16.22 25.41
N ARG A 271 9.90 15.82 25.26
CA ARG A 271 8.91 15.94 26.33
C ARG A 271 9.25 15.11 27.57
N LEU A 272 9.67 13.86 27.38
CA LEU A 272 10.04 12.99 28.50
C LEU A 272 11.25 13.57 29.25
N SER A 273 12.20 14.16 28.53
CA SER A 273 13.33 14.87 29.14
C SER A 273 12.88 16.09 29.95
N GLN A 274 11.95 16.90 29.43
CA GLN A 274 11.41 18.07 30.15
C GLN A 274 10.61 17.67 31.40
N GLU A 275 9.80 16.61 31.33
CA GLU A 275 9.05 16.10 32.48
C GLU A 275 9.98 15.54 33.57
N GLN A 276 11.15 14.98 33.19
CA GLN A 276 12.18 14.51 34.12
C GLN A 276 12.96 15.68 34.75
N GLU A 277 13.33 16.70 33.98
CA GLU A 277 14.03 17.90 34.50
C GLU A 277 13.16 18.69 35.50
N MET A 278 11.84 18.74 35.31
CA MET A 278 10.92 19.38 36.26
C MET A 278 10.73 18.60 37.57
N MET A 279 11.10 17.32 37.61
CA MET A 279 11.02 16.48 38.82
C MET A 279 12.31 16.49 39.65
N ASP A 280 13.46 16.85 39.06
CA ASP A 280 14.78 16.85 39.71
C ASP A 280 15.20 18.21 40.29
N GLU A 281 14.36 19.25 40.21
CA GLU A 281 14.64 20.56 40.85
C GLU A 281 14.45 20.46 42.39
N PRO A 282 15.49 20.71 43.21
CA PRO A 282 15.35 20.63 44.67
C PRO A 282 14.47 21.79 45.19
N PRO A 283 13.64 21.58 46.23
CA PRO A 283 12.77 22.62 46.74
C PRO A 283 13.60 23.69 47.46
N THR A 284 13.84 24.82 46.79
CA THR A 284 14.49 25.98 47.41
C THR A 284 13.53 26.59 48.43
N GLN A 285 13.84 26.40 49.71
CA GLN A 285 13.13 27.04 50.82
C GLN A 285 13.47 28.53 50.86
N SER A 286 12.49 29.40 50.61
CA SER A 286 12.37 30.70 51.30
C SER A 286 11.01 31.36 51.04
N ASP A 287 10.21 31.36 52.11
CA ASP A 287 9.33 32.42 52.62
C ASP A 287 8.01 32.85 51.93
N GLN A 288 7.01 32.91 52.81
CA GLN A 288 5.60 33.27 52.66
C GLN A 288 5.41 34.78 52.42
N ALA A 289 4.47 35.16 51.53
CA ALA A 289 3.37 36.10 51.80
C ALA A 289 2.56 36.41 50.52
N GLU A 290 1.25 36.61 50.71
CA GLU A 290 0.16 36.78 49.75
C GLU A 290 0.36 37.87 48.68
N SER A 291 -0.09 37.61 47.44
CA SER A 291 -0.93 38.52 46.63
C SER A 291 -1.00 38.08 45.16
N GLU A 292 -2.23 38.07 44.63
CA GLU A 292 -2.61 38.13 43.22
C GLU A 292 -2.33 36.92 42.30
N THR A 293 -3.45 36.40 41.79
CA THR A 293 -3.65 35.61 40.57
C THR A 293 -2.78 36.10 39.40
N LYS A 294 -1.52 35.67 39.35
CA LYS A 294 -0.67 35.74 38.17
C LYS A 294 -0.39 34.33 37.71
N ARG A 295 -1.06 33.96 36.60
CA ARG A 295 -0.68 32.83 35.74
C ARG A 295 0.84 32.83 35.60
N PRO A 296 1.54 31.71 35.86
CA PRO A 296 2.96 31.66 35.60
C PRO A 296 3.13 31.89 34.10
N THR A 297 3.84 32.96 33.83
CA THR A 297 4.08 33.55 32.52
C THR A 297 4.61 32.50 31.55
N THR A 298 3.87 32.38 30.46
CA THR A 298 4.16 31.86 29.13
C THR A 298 5.38 32.51 28.46
N LYS A 299 6.47 32.77 29.22
CA LYS A 299 7.65 33.50 28.73
C LYS A 299 8.93 32.66 28.68
N PHE A 300 9.04 31.56 29.43
CA PHE A 300 10.22 30.69 29.35
C PHE A 300 10.15 29.65 28.22
N SER A 301 8.98 29.47 27.60
CA SER A 301 8.75 28.47 26.55
C SER A 301 8.84 29.04 25.13
N SER A 302 8.98 30.36 24.95
CA SER A 302 9.04 30.95 23.60
C SER A 302 10.44 30.87 22.96
N GLU A 303 11.51 30.94 23.74
CA GLU A 303 12.88 31.03 23.18
C GLU A 303 13.50 29.65 22.92
N HIS A 304 13.08 28.61 23.67
CA HIS A 304 13.60 27.25 23.48
C HIS A 304 12.85 26.43 22.42
N VAL A 305 11.69 26.91 21.94
CA VAL A 305 10.99 26.32 20.77
C VAL A 305 11.69 26.71 19.46
N ASP A 306 12.53 27.75 19.46
CA ASP A 306 13.32 28.18 18.31
C ASP A 306 14.68 27.45 18.19
N ALA A 307 15.06 26.64 19.20
CA ALA A 307 16.29 25.86 19.20
C ALA A 307 16.14 24.46 18.55
N LEU A 308 14.96 24.12 18.04
CA LEU A 308 14.73 22.90 17.27
C LEU A 308 14.98 23.17 15.79
N GLN A 309 15.79 22.33 15.14
CA GLN A 309 16.02 22.26 13.70
C GLN A 309 14.88 22.89 12.90
N SER A 310 15.14 24.10 12.36
CA SER A 310 14.18 25.06 11.83
C SER A 310 12.82 24.48 11.43
N ASN A 311 11.73 24.92 12.07
CA ASN A 311 10.36 24.66 11.58
C ASN A 311 10.21 24.95 10.07
N ALA A 312 11.01 25.89 9.54
CA ALA A 312 11.13 26.17 8.11
C ALA A 312 11.62 24.97 7.26
N GLY A 313 12.55 24.17 7.77
CA GLY A 313 13.05 22.96 7.11
C GLY A 313 12.01 21.85 7.02
N ILE A 314 11.15 21.71 8.04
CA ILE A 314 10.05 20.74 8.03
C ILE A 314 8.98 21.20 7.05
N GLU A 315 8.56 22.47 7.12
CA GLU A 315 7.57 23.02 6.18
C GLU A 315 8.04 22.88 4.72
N ALA A 316 9.32 23.17 4.44
CA ALA A 316 9.91 22.96 3.12
C ALA A 316 9.91 21.48 2.70
N THR A 317 10.19 20.56 3.63
CA THR A 317 10.18 19.11 3.35
C THR A 317 8.76 18.62 3.04
N ILE A 318 7.75 19.05 3.79
CA ILE A 318 6.34 18.73 3.54
C ILE A 318 5.89 19.31 2.19
N SER A 319 6.26 20.55 1.88
CA SER A 319 5.96 21.17 0.58
C SER A 319 6.61 20.42 -0.59
N LYS A 320 7.83 19.89 -0.40
CA LYS A 320 8.50 19.03 -1.38
C LYS A 320 7.77 17.71 -1.59
N PHE A 321 7.31 17.05 -0.52
CA PHE A 321 6.49 15.85 -0.63
C PHE A 321 5.16 16.12 -1.34
N ASP A 322 4.50 17.22 -1.01
CA ASP A 322 3.23 17.62 -1.63
C ASP A 322 3.38 17.86 -3.15
N SER A 323 4.39 18.64 -3.52
CA SER A 323 4.68 18.93 -4.93
C SER A 323 5.05 17.66 -5.70
N ASN A 324 5.89 16.80 -5.13
CA ASN A 324 6.31 15.55 -5.76
C ASN A 324 5.12 14.58 -5.93
N PHE A 325 4.33 14.38 -4.88
CA PHE A 325 3.13 13.55 -4.93
C PHE A 325 2.12 14.07 -5.96
N GLY A 326 1.88 15.39 -5.97
CA GLY A 326 0.99 16.03 -6.94
C GLY A 326 1.44 15.84 -8.39
N LEU A 327 2.73 15.99 -8.68
CA LEU A 327 3.28 15.78 -10.02
C LEU A 327 3.15 14.31 -10.47
N LEU A 328 3.49 13.36 -9.60
CA LEU A 328 3.38 11.93 -9.92
C LEU A 328 1.92 11.49 -10.09
N LEU A 329 0.99 12.04 -9.30
CA LEU A 329 -0.42 11.71 -9.42
C LEU A 329 -1.01 12.23 -10.73
N LEU A 330 -0.64 13.46 -11.12
CA LEU A 330 -1.05 14.01 -12.41
C LEU A 330 -0.46 13.23 -13.57
N ASP A 331 0.82 12.84 -13.50
CA ASP A 331 1.46 11.98 -14.51
C ASP A 331 0.75 10.62 -14.62
N LEU A 332 0.35 10.01 -13.49
CA LEU A 332 -0.43 8.77 -13.50
C LEU A 332 -1.79 8.95 -14.20
N LEU A 333 -2.55 9.98 -13.81
CA LEU A 333 -3.88 10.26 -14.38
C LEU A 333 -3.80 10.56 -15.88
N ASP A 334 -2.78 11.32 -16.26
CA ASP A 334 -2.51 11.67 -17.65
C ASP A 334 -2.21 10.43 -18.49
N LYS A 335 -1.35 9.54 -18.01
CA LYS A 335 -1.02 8.27 -18.68
C LYS A 335 -2.19 7.30 -18.74
N LEU A 336 -2.99 7.21 -17.68
CA LEU A 336 -4.22 6.42 -17.65
C LEU A 336 -5.23 6.93 -18.69
N SER A 337 -5.33 8.26 -18.87
CA SER A 337 -6.23 8.85 -19.87
C SER A 337 -5.83 8.45 -21.29
N ILE A 338 -4.53 8.48 -21.62
CA ILE A 338 -4.00 8.09 -22.92
C ILE A 338 -4.27 6.60 -23.19
N TYR A 339 -4.01 5.76 -22.19
CA TYR A 339 -4.20 4.32 -22.30
C TYR A 339 -5.67 3.99 -22.59
N SER A 340 -6.57 4.62 -21.84
CA SER A 340 -8.02 4.46 -22.02
C SER A 340 -8.51 4.88 -23.41
N THR A 341 -7.92 5.90 -24.02
CA THR A 341 -8.31 6.36 -25.37
C THR A 341 -7.75 5.52 -26.51
N ASN A 342 -6.57 4.90 -26.33
CA ASN A 342 -5.89 4.19 -27.40
C ASN A 342 -6.32 2.73 -27.52
N ASP A 343 -6.57 2.05 -26.38
CA ASP A 343 -6.84 0.62 -26.37
C ASP A 343 -8.35 0.29 -26.40
N CYS A 344 -9.25 1.28 -26.50
CA CYS A 344 -10.71 1.13 -26.41
C CYS A 344 -11.18 0.41 -25.12
N GLU A 345 -10.37 0.47 -24.07
CA GLU A 345 -10.60 -0.21 -22.81
C GLU A 345 -11.21 0.76 -21.79
N HIS A 346 -12.53 0.72 -21.74
CA HIS A 346 -13.31 1.57 -20.84
C HIS A 346 -13.13 1.22 -19.34
N SER A 347 -12.51 0.08 -19.01
CA SER A 347 -12.34 -0.40 -17.62
C SER A 347 -11.42 0.50 -16.78
N MET A 348 -10.42 1.13 -17.40
CA MET A 348 -9.48 2.01 -16.70
C MET A 348 -9.93 3.48 -16.68
N ILE A 349 -11.07 3.82 -17.29
CA ILE A 349 -11.63 5.19 -17.21
C ILE A 349 -12.25 5.44 -15.84
N SER A 350 -12.86 4.41 -15.23
CA SER A 350 -13.53 4.56 -13.93
C SER A 350 -12.56 4.97 -12.82
N ILE A 351 -11.31 4.50 -12.88
CA ILE A 351 -10.27 4.89 -11.93
C ILE A 351 -9.97 6.39 -12.03
N ILE A 352 -10.00 6.99 -13.23
CA ILE A 352 -9.74 8.41 -13.45
C ILE A 352 -10.83 9.23 -12.76
N TYR A 353 -12.10 8.90 -12.97
CA TYR A 353 -13.22 9.58 -12.32
C TYR A 353 -13.20 9.45 -10.80
N ARG A 354 -12.70 8.34 -10.25
CA ARG A 354 -12.54 8.17 -8.79
C ARG A 354 -11.40 8.98 -8.22
N LEU A 355 -10.26 8.98 -8.90
CA LEU A 355 -9.06 9.69 -8.46
C LEU A 355 -9.22 11.21 -8.63
N ASP A 356 -9.97 11.64 -9.65
CA ASP A 356 -10.37 13.02 -9.86
C ASP A 356 -11.68 13.36 -9.12
N PHE A 357 -11.65 13.18 -7.80
CA PHE A 357 -12.82 13.42 -6.95
C PHE A 357 -13.30 14.88 -7.07
N ASN A 358 -14.57 15.06 -7.49
CA ASN A 358 -15.19 16.36 -7.74
C ASN A 358 -14.44 17.27 -8.72
N GLY A 359 -13.65 16.69 -9.62
CA GLY A 359 -12.90 17.44 -10.62
C GLY A 359 -11.75 18.28 -10.07
N PHE A 360 -11.22 17.90 -8.90
CA PHE A 360 -10.11 18.59 -8.25
C PHE A 360 -8.85 18.71 -9.13
N TYR A 361 -8.61 17.72 -10.00
CA TYR A 361 -7.48 17.69 -10.94
C TYR A 361 -7.89 18.02 -12.39
N THR A 362 -9.18 18.09 -12.72
CA THR A 362 -9.71 18.24 -14.09
C THR A 362 -9.06 19.40 -14.85
N GLU A 363 -9.03 20.61 -14.29
CA GLU A 363 -8.50 21.80 -14.97
C GLU A 363 -7.01 21.66 -15.33
N ARG A 364 -6.25 20.90 -14.53
CA ARG A 364 -4.83 20.66 -14.78
C ARG A 364 -4.61 19.57 -15.82
N LEU A 365 -5.46 18.53 -15.81
CA LEU A 365 -5.45 17.49 -16.84
C LEU A 365 -5.83 18.05 -18.22
N GLU A 366 -6.84 18.93 -18.29
CA GLU A 366 -7.23 19.61 -19.53
C GLU A 366 -6.08 20.43 -20.11
N ARG A 367 -5.37 21.20 -19.28
CA ARG A 367 -4.17 21.93 -19.72
C ARG A 367 -3.09 21.02 -20.28
N MET A 368 -2.80 19.91 -19.60
CA MET A 368 -1.81 18.93 -20.07
C MET A 368 -2.23 18.29 -21.42
N ALA A 369 -3.51 17.99 -21.60
CA ALA A 369 -4.04 17.47 -22.86
C ALA A 369 -3.89 18.50 -24.01
N VAL A 370 -4.17 19.78 -23.74
CA VAL A 370 -3.99 20.87 -24.72
C VAL A 370 -2.52 21.04 -25.10
N GLU A 371 -1.60 21.07 -24.13
CA GLU A 371 -0.16 21.18 -24.38
C GLU A 371 0.36 20.00 -25.21
N ARG A 372 -0.16 18.79 -24.98
CA ARG A 372 0.20 17.61 -25.77
C ARG A 372 -0.29 17.74 -27.21
N ASN A 373 -1.54 18.14 -27.42
CA ASN A 373 -2.11 18.30 -28.76
C ASN A 373 -1.35 19.37 -29.57
N GLN A 374 -0.90 20.43 -28.91
CA GLN A 374 -0.04 21.44 -29.53
C GLN A 374 1.33 20.89 -29.91
N LYS A 375 1.95 20.04 -29.07
CA LYS A 375 3.23 19.38 -29.37
C LYS A 375 3.13 18.30 -30.44
N ALA A 376 1.97 17.65 -30.58
CA ALA A 376 1.75 16.64 -31.62
C ALA A 376 1.42 17.26 -33.00
N ALA A 377 0.93 18.50 -33.01
CA ALA A 377 0.62 19.26 -34.23
C ALA A 377 1.80 20.08 -34.77
N ALA A 378 2.87 20.24 -33.98
CA ALA A 378 4.14 20.87 -34.36
C ALA A 378 5.17 19.81 -34.75
#